data_AF-A0A177DA68-F1
#
_entry.id   AF-A0A177DA68-F1
#
_cell.length_a   1.000
_cell.length_b   1.000
_cell.length_c   1.000
_cell.angle_alpha   90.00
_cell.angle_beta   90.00
_cell.angle_gamma   90.00
#
_symmetry.space_group_name_H-M   'P 1'
#
loop_
_entity.id
_entity.type
_entity.pdbx_description
1 polymer ?
#
loop_
_entity_poly.entity_id
_entity_poly.type
_entity_poly.pdbx_seq_one_letter_code
_entity_poly.pdbx_strand_id
1 'polypeptide(L)'
;MMGEISSRAQEVLVWLGRSTPLIAELLHDMHSLKIENRKLVRKAIGDHEWERKQTGLKELCKLEYWERLWVVQEHLLAKDVKIWCGADSVDPEKIKWLVHVVFDIPYLAGSCAIRLLQAREVRNVHAEQLSLKQHLDNFGIRTKCADVRDCMYGLLALINEKEREKLNIRPDYAFSRFVLFVKLIHALKRSGSYSPDELLNYVETLRLALSLTFYRVEVIGRPALGDHLYNEWVARRNQSA
;
A
#
# COMPACT_ATOMS: atom_id res chain seq x y z
N MET A 1 -14.94 4.11 12.42
CA MET A 1 -14.66 2.98 11.48
C MET A 1 -13.19 2.58 11.59
N MET A 2 -12.74 1.42 11.09
CA MET A 2 -11.41 0.80 11.33
C MET A 2 -10.21 1.76 11.46
N GLY A 3 -10.07 2.77 10.58
CA GLY A 3 -8.99 3.75 10.70
C GLY A 3 -8.96 4.53 12.02
N GLU A 4 -10.11 4.83 12.62
CA GLU A 4 -10.20 5.46 13.95
C GLU A 4 -9.77 4.53 15.08
N ILE A 5 -10.00 3.22 14.91
CA ILE A 5 -9.58 2.21 15.90
C ILE A 5 -8.05 2.11 15.84
N SER A 6 -7.49 1.95 14.64
CA SER A 6 -6.04 1.83 14.44
C SER A 6 -5.29 3.10 14.86
N SER A 7 -5.83 4.30 14.60
CA SER A 7 -5.17 5.56 14.98
C SER A 7 -5.18 5.84 16.49
N ARG A 8 -6.16 5.30 17.21
CA ARG A 8 -6.26 5.43 18.67
C ARG A 8 -5.53 4.32 19.41
N ALA A 9 -5.22 3.21 18.75
CA ALA A 9 -4.47 2.11 19.33
C ALA A 9 -3.09 2.57 19.83
N GLN A 10 -2.73 2.15 21.04
CA GLN A 10 -1.39 2.36 21.59
C GLN A 10 -0.36 1.49 20.86
N GLU A 11 -0.75 0.27 20.53
CA GLU A 11 0.09 -0.72 19.86
C GLU A 11 -0.80 -1.61 18.99
N VAL A 12 -0.28 -2.02 17.84
CA VAL A 12 -0.90 -3.02 16.96
C VAL A 12 0.04 -4.22 16.85
N LEU A 13 -0.47 -5.39 17.20
CA LEU A 13 0.23 -6.66 17.03
C LEU A 13 -0.15 -7.26 15.68
N VAL A 14 0.80 -7.28 14.75
CA VAL A 14 0.66 -7.86 13.42
C VAL A 14 0.98 -9.35 13.51
N TRP A 15 -0.02 -10.20 13.36
CA TRP A 15 0.15 -11.64 13.30
C TRP A 15 0.14 -12.15 11.86
N LEU A 16 1.32 -12.55 11.36
CA LEU A 16 1.51 -13.00 9.99
C LEU A 16 1.07 -14.46 9.75
N GLY A 17 0.73 -15.19 10.80
CA GLY A 17 0.34 -16.59 10.72
C GLY A 17 1.40 -17.54 11.27
N ARG A 18 1.28 -18.83 10.91
CA ARG A 18 2.25 -19.86 11.29
C ARG A 18 3.56 -19.66 10.52
N SER A 19 4.67 -19.76 11.23
CA SER A 19 6.00 -19.69 10.64
C SER A 19 6.33 -20.98 9.90
N THR A 20 6.93 -20.87 8.71
CA THR A 20 7.61 -22.00 8.05
C THR A 20 8.95 -22.24 8.74
N PRO A 21 9.59 -23.41 8.58
CA PRO A 21 10.92 -23.64 9.14
C PRO A 21 11.95 -22.58 8.72
N LEU A 22 11.87 -22.09 7.47
CA LEU A 22 12.77 -21.06 6.95
C LEU A 22 12.50 -19.68 7.52
N ILE A 23 11.23 -19.32 7.75
CA ILE A 23 10.89 -18.07 8.43
C ILE A 23 11.34 -18.15 9.89
N ALA A 24 11.10 -19.26 10.59
CA ALA A 24 11.48 -19.42 11.99
C ALA A 24 13.00 -19.32 12.17
N GLU A 25 13.78 -20.00 11.32
CA GLU A 25 15.24 -19.90 11.28
C GLU A 25 15.69 -18.46 11.04
N LEU A 26 15.09 -17.77 10.06
CA LEU A 26 15.37 -16.36 9.80
C LEU A 26 15.11 -15.49 11.04
N LEU A 27 13.92 -15.61 11.65
CA LEU A 27 13.52 -14.76 12.78
C LEU A 27 14.35 -15.01 14.04
N HIS A 28 14.65 -16.27 14.33
CA HIS A 28 15.52 -16.65 15.45
C HIS A 28 16.89 -15.97 15.33
N ASP A 29 17.49 -16.03 14.14
CA ASP A 29 18.79 -15.41 13.89
C ASP A 29 18.71 -13.88 13.93
N MET A 30 17.61 -13.29 13.47
CA MET A 30 17.40 -11.83 13.51
C MET A 30 17.45 -11.24 14.91
N HIS A 31 17.13 -11.99 15.97
CA HIS A 31 17.29 -11.51 17.35
C HIS A 31 18.76 -11.29 17.72
N SER A 32 19.68 -12.10 17.19
CA SER A 32 21.12 -12.01 17.45
C SER A 32 21.87 -11.05 16.51
N LEU A 33 21.29 -10.74 15.34
CA LEU A 33 21.88 -9.84 14.36
C LEU A 33 21.84 -8.37 14.82
N LYS A 34 23.02 -7.75 14.96
CA LYS A 34 23.17 -6.30 15.11
C LYS A 34 23.03 -5.62 13.73
N ILE A 35 22.14 -4.63 13.64
CA ILE A 35 21.68 -3.97 12.41
C ILE A 35 22.80 -3.22 11.65
N GLU A 36 23.97 -3.05 12.27
CA GLU A 36 24.91 -2.03 11.84
C GLU A 36 25.99 -2.50 10.85
N ASN A 37 26.11 -3.82 10.55
CA ASN A 37 27.29 -4.27 9.78
C ASN A 37 27.06 -5.43 8.80
N ARG A 38 26.73 -5.09 7.55
CA ARG A 38 26.60 -6.02 6.41
C ARG A 38 27.82 -6.93 6.23
N LYS A 39 29.04 -6.39 6.36
CA LYS A 39 30.28 -7.14 6.13
C LYS A 39 30.48 -8.22 7.19
N LEU A 40 30.10 -7.96 8.44
CA LEU A 40 30.14 -8.95 9.50
C LEU A 40 29.08 -10.03 9.28
N VAL A 41 27.86 -9.66 8.87
CA VAL A 41 26.80 -10.63 8.58
C VAL A 41 27.19 -11.58 7.44
N ARG A 42 27.76 -11.07 6.34
CA ARG A 42 28.23 -11.93 5.23
C ARG A 42 29.38 -12.85 5.64
N LYS A 43 30.26 -12.41 6.54
CA LYS A 43 31.39 -13.24 7.02
C LYS A 43 30.96 -14.29 8.04
N ALA A 44 29.87 -14.06 8.77
CA ALA A 44 29.40 -14.94 9.84
C ALA A 44 28.47 -16.06 9.35
N ILE A 45 27.93 -15.95 8.13
CA ILE A 45 26.91 -16.86 7.59
C ILE A 45 27.53 -17.67 6.46
N GLY A 46 27.40 -19.00 6.53
CA GLY A 46 27.83 -19.88 5.44
C GLY A 46 26.96 -19.76 4.19
N ASP A 47 27.46 -20.13 3.01
CA ASP A 47 26.73 -19.94 1.74
C ASP A 47 25.35 -20.62 1.72
N HIS A 48 25.24 -21.82 2.29
CA HIS A 48 23.96 -22.54 2.38
C HIS A 48 22.97 -21.85 3.35
N GLU A 49 23.44 -21.33 4.47
CA GLU A 49 22.62 -20.56 5.41
C GLU A 49 22.18 -19.23 4.79
N TRP A 50 23.04 -18.62 3.96
CA TRP A 50 22.72 -17.38 3.24
C TRP A 50 21.53 -17.57 2.31
N GLU A 51 21.52 -18.64 1.51
CA GLU A 51 20.41 -18.96 0.60
C GLU A 51 19.12 -19.28 1.37
N ARG A 52 19.21 -20.02 2.47
CA ARG A 52 18.06 -20.32 3.33
C ARG A 52 17.44 -19.06 3.92
N LYS A 53 18.25 -18.15 4.46
CA LYS A 53 17.79 -16.87 5.02
C LYS A 53 17.17 -15.98 3.95
N GLN A 54 17.78 -15.91 2.77
CA GLN A 54 17.17 -15.23 1.63
C GLN A 54 15.81 -15.84 1.28
N THR A 55 15.67 -17.17 1.33
CA THR A 55 14.41 -17.86 1.02
C THR A 55 13.35 -17.61 2.09
N GLY A 56 13.69 -17.70 3.38
CA GLY A 56 12.79 -17.34 4.47
C GLY A 56 12.28 -15.90 4.36
N LEU A 57 13.14 -14.96 3.96
CA LEU A 57 12.75 -13.56 3.78
C LEU A 57 11.80 -13.38 2.59
N LYS A 58 12.01 -14.15 1.51
CA LYS A 58 11.09 -14.18 0.36
C LYS A 58 9.73 -14.74 0.76
N GLU A 59 9.69 -15.82 1.55
CA GLU A 59 8.44 -16.40 2.04
C GLU A 59 7.70 -15.42 2.94
N LEU A 60 8.39 -14.78 3.89
CA LEU A 60 7.82 -13.77 4.79
C LEU A 60 7.17 -12.62 4.02
N CYS A 61 7.85 -12.08 2.99
CA CYS A 61 7.35 -10.97 2.18
C CYS A 61 6.21 -11.35 1.23
N LYS A 62 5.98 -12.65 0.99
CA LYS A 62 4.93 -13.19 0.11
C LYS A 62 3.68 -13.65 0.85
N LEU A 63 3.65 -13.55 2.18
CA LEU A 63 2.48 -13.92 2.96
C LEU A 63 1.25 -13.10 2.55
N GLU A 64 0.11 -13.76 2.40
CA GLU A 64 -1.16 -13.15 1.98
C GLU A 64 -1.61 -12.02 2.92
N TYR A 65 -1.15 -12.04 4.17
CA TYR A 65 -1.38 -10.97 5.14
C TYR A 65 -1.09 -9.58 4.55
N TRP A 66 0.05 -9.43 3.88
CA TRP A 66 0.52 -8.15 3.34
C TRP A 66 -0.36 -7.59 2.22
N GLU A 67 -1.16 -8.44 1.59
CA GLU A 67 -2.04 -8.06 0.50
C GLU A 67 -3.41 -7.62 1.01
N ARG A 68 -3.70 -7.74 2.31
CA ARG A 68 -4.99 -7.32 2.87
C ARG A 68 -5.04 -5.80 2.98
N LEU A 69 -6.09 -5.18 2.45
CA LEU A 69 -6.26 -3.73 2.51
C LEU A 69 -6.22 -3.16 3.94
N TRP A 70 -6.93 -3.81 4.87
CA TRP A 70 -7.08 -3.29 6.25
C TRP A 70 -5.74 -3.20 6.99
N VAL A 71 -4.77 -4.03 6.62
CA VAL A 71 -3.42 -3.99 7.16
C VAL A 71 -2.72 -2.66 6.86
N VAL A 72 -3.07 -1.99 5.76
CA VAL A 72 -2.55 -0.66 5.44
C VAL A 72 -2.94 0.35 6.52
N GLN A 73 -4.20 0.32 6.98
CA GLN A 73 -4.67 1.19 8.06
C GLN A 73 -4.02 0.82 9.40
N GLU A 74 -4.04 -0.47 9.74
CA GLU A 74 -3.46 -0.99 10.98
C GLU A 74 -1.98 -0.63 11.13
N HIS A 75 -1.22 -0.74 10.05
CA HIS A 75 0.22 -0.49 10.08
C HIS A 75 0.56 1.00 10.03
N LEU A 76 -0.12 1.76 9.16
CA LEU A 76 0.22 3.17 8.98
C LEU A 76 -0.33 4.06 10.09
N LEU A 77 -1.50 3.76 10.66
CA LEU A 77 -2.15 4.65 11.65
C LEU A 77 -1.71 4.38 13.09
N ALA A 78 -1.19 3.19 13.38
CA ALA A 78 -0.83 2.81 14.73
C ALA A 78 0.42 3.53 15.25
N LYS A 79 0.40 3.88 16.53
CA LYS A 79 1.52 4.52 17.24
C LYS A 79 2.73 3.59 17.32
N ASP A 80 2.50 2.32 17.64
CA ASP A 80 3.51 1.26 17.62
C ASP A 80 2.99 0.02 16.89
N VAL A 81 3.90 -0.71 16.20
CA VAL A 81 3.56 -1.97 15.52
C VAL A 81 4.64 -3.00 15.78
N LYS A 82 4.24 -4.15 16.31
CA LYS A 82 5.09 -5.32 16.46
C LYS A 82 4.66 -6.42 15.51
N ILE A 83 5.61 -6.95 14.74
CA ILE A 83 5.35 -8.01 13.78
C ILE A 83 5.70 -9.34 14.41
N TRP A 84 4.78 -10.29 14.31
CA TRP A 84 4.91 -11.65 14.83
C TRP A 84 4.63 -12.66 13.71
N CYS A 85 5.41 -13.73 13.67
CA CYS A 85 5.16 -14.88 12.80
C CYS A 85 5.54 -16.16 13.56
N GLY A 86 4.56 -17.01 13.85
CA GLY A 86 4.78 -18.11 14.79
C GLY A 86 5.16 -17.60 16.19
N ALA A 87 6.09 -18.27 16.88
CA ALA A 87 6.45 -17.89 18.24
C ALA A 87 7.37 -16.65 18.32
N ASP A 88 7.87 -16.17 17.17
CA ASP A 88 8.92 -15.16 17.11
C ASP A 88 8.38 -13.80 16.63
N SER A 89 9.05 -12.75 17.09
CA SER A 89 8.74 -11.37 16.73
C SER A 89 9.90 -10.72 16.00
N VAL A 90 9.60 -9.71 15.20
CA VAL A 90 10.62 -9.06 14.37
C VAL A 90 10.36 -7.57 14.26
N ASP A 91 11.45 -6.82 14.37
CA ASP A 91 11.45 -5.39 14.11
C ASP A 91 11.28 -5.14 12.59
N PRO A 92 10.26 -4.37 12.17
CA PRO A 92 10.09 -3.93 10.79
C PRO A 92 11.37 -3.40 10.13
N GLU A 93 12.21 -2.66 10.86
CA GLU A 93 13.44 -2.05 10.34
C GLU A 93 14.47 -3.11 9.93
N LYS A 94 14.52 -4.22 10.69
CA LYS A 94 15.41 -5.35 10.35
C LYS A 94 15.00 -6.02 9.05
N ILE A 95 13.69 -6.16 8.79
CA ILE A 95 13.20 -6.74 7.53
C ILE A 95 13.66 -5.86 6.34
N LYS A 96 13.46 -4.54 6.43
CA LYS A 96 13.89 -3.59 5.39
C LYS A 96 15.40 -3.65 5.17
N TRP A 97 16.17 -3.62 6.25
CA TRP A 97 17.64 -3.69 6.19
C TRP A 97 18.12 -4.98 5.52
N LEU A 98 17.50 -6.13 5.82
CA LEU A 98 17.84 -7.38 5.16
C LEU A 98 17.56 -7.34 3.66
N VAL A 99 16.40 -6.81 3.25
CA VAL A 99 16.03 -6.72 1.82
C VAL A 99 16.93 -5.77 1.05
N HIS A 100 17.17 -4.56 1.57
CA HIS A 100 17.86 -3.51 0.82
C HIS A 100 19.38 -3.50 1.00
N VAL A 101 19.88 -3.90 2.16
CA VAL A 101 21.30 -3.76 2.49
C VAL A 101 22.01 -5.10 2.48
N VAL A 102 21.48 -6.11 3.18
CA VAL A 102 22.19 -7.38 3.34
C VAL A 102 22.11 -8.21 2.08
N PHE A 103 20.90 -8.57 1.70
CA PHE A 103 20.66 -9.50 0.61
C PHE A 103 20.50 -8.82 -0.74
N ASP A 104 20.20 -7.52 -0.76
CA ASP A 104 20.00 -6.71 -1.96
C ASP A 104 19.09 -7.44 -2.96
N ILE A 105 17.80 -7.52 -2.62
CA ILE A 105 16.78 -8.29 -3.37
C ILE A 105 15.80 -7.32 -4.05
N PRO A 106 16.09 -6.79 -5.26
CA PRO A 106 15.33 -5.70 -5.87
C PRO A 106 13.85 -6.03 -6.12
N TYR A 107 13.53 -7.27 -6.48
CA TYR A 107 12.15 -7.65 -6.76
C TYR A 107 11.27 -7.65 -5.50
N LEU A 108 11.84 -7.79 -4.29
CA LEU A 108 11.08 -7.66 -3.04
C LEU A 108 10.80 -6.21 -2.68
N ALA A 109 11.59 -5.24 -3.17
CA ALA A 109 11.35 -3.82 -2.93
C ALA A 109 9.97 -3.37 -3.44
N GLY A 110 9.45 -4.03 -4.48
CA GLY A 110 8.11 -3.76 -5.02
C GLY A 110 6.95 -4.49 -4.34
N SER A 111 7.23 -5.39 -3.37
CA SER A 111 6.21 -6.19 -2.69
C SER A 111 5.33 -5.36 -1.76
N CYS A 112 4.12 -5.84 -1.47
CA CYS A 112 3.21 -5.18 -0.52
C CYS A 112 3.83 -5.04 0.87
N ALA A 113 4.57 -6.06 1.32
CA ALA A 113 5.28 -6.06 2.59
C ALA A 113 6.25 -4.86 2.69
N ILE A 114 7.23 -4.78 1.79
CA ILE A 114 8.28 -3.77 1.86
C ILE A 114 7.74 -2.36 1.65
N ARG A 115 6.80 -2.17 0.72
CA ARG A 115 6.15 -0.86 0.52
C ARG A 115 5.41 -0.40 1.77
N LEU A 116 4.73 -1.30 2.46
CA LEU A 116 4.01 -0.97 3.68
C LEU A 116 4.96 -0.58 4.82
N LEU A 117 6.05 -1.34 5.00
CA LEU A 117 7.08 -1.03 6.00
C LEU A 117 7.77 0.32 5.72
N GLN A 118 8.04 0.63 4.44
CA GLN A 118 8.63 1.91 4.04
C GLN A 118 7.67 3.09 4.22
N ALA A 119 6.40 2.91 3.86
CA ALA A 119 5.41 3.99 3.94
C ALA A 119 5.18 4.46 5.39
N ARG A 120 5.36 3.57 6.38
CA ARG A 120 5.26 3.93 7.80
C ARG A 120 6.35 4.91 8.23
N GLU A 121 7.58 4.69 7.78
CA GLU A 121 8.71 5.58 8.07
C GLU A 121 8.50 6.96 7.44
N VAL A 122 8.12 7.00 6.14
CA VAL A 122 7.83 8.25 5.43
C VAL A 122 6.77 9.06 6.16
N ARG A 123 5.70 8.40 6.64
CA ARG A 123 4.66 9.05 7.43
C ARG A 123 5.18 9.62 8.76
N ASN A 124 5.99 8.85 9.49
CA ASN A 124 6.54 9.29 10.77
C ASN A 124 7.49 10.48 10.61
N VAL A 125 8.25 10.53 9.51
CA VAL A 125 9.20 11.61 9.20
C VAL A 125 8.50 12.87 8.71
N HIS A 126 7.49 12.74 7.85
CA HIS A 126 6.87 13.90 7.21
C HIS A 126 5.66 14.45 7.96
N ALA A 127 5.11 13.74 8.96
CA ALA A 127 3.88 14.07 9.71
C ALA A 127 2.62 14.38 8.85
N GLU A 128 2.78 14.52 7.53
CA GLU A 128 1.75 14.78 6.55
C GLU A 128 1.19 13.45 6.05
N GLN A 129 -0.13 13.36 6.07
CA GLN A 129 -0.87 12.25 5.50
C GLN A 129 -0.80 12.37 3.97
N LEU A 130 -0.31 11.33 3.29
CA LEU A 130 -0.16 11.30 1.84
C LEU A 130 -1.51 11.55 1.15
N SER A 131 -1.47 12.10 -0.06
CA SER A 131 -2.69 12.31 -0.87
C SER A 131 -3.38 11.00 -1.23
N LEU A 132 -4.68 11.06 -1.58
CA LEU A 132 -5.42 9.89 -2.02
C LEU A 132 -4.71 9.17 -3.18
N LYS A 133 -4.15 9.93 -4.12
CA LYS A 133 -3.38 9.39 -5.26
C LYS A 133 -2.26 8.48 -4.80
N GLN A 134 -1.41 8.99 -3.91
CA GLN A 134 -0.21 8.29 -3.48
C GLN A 134 -0.59 7.01 -2.76
N HIS A 135 -1.67 7.02 -1.98
CA HIS A 135 -2.19 5.81 -1.37
C HIS A 135 -2.73 4.81 -2.42
N LEU A 136 -3.43 5.29 -3.45
CA LEU A 136 -3.92 4.43 -4.53
C LEU A 136 -2.81 3.83 -5.37
N ASP A 137 -1.80 4.63 -5.74
CA ASP A 137 -0.64 4.20 -6.53
C ASP A 137 0.22 3.20 -5.73
N ASN A 138 0.38 3.43 -4.42
CA ASN A 138 1.19 2.56 -3.56
C ASN A 138 0.47 1.27 -3.16
N PHE A 139 -0.83 1.32 -2.90
CA PHE A 139 -1.58 0.22 -2.28
C PHE A 139 -2.80 -0.24 -3.08
N GLY A 140 -3.57 0.69 -3.66
CA GLY A 140 -4.90 0.41 -4.21
C GLY A 140 -4.95 -0.73 -5.24
N ILE A 141 -3.97 -0.80 -6.14
CA ILE A 141 -3.90 -1.85 -7.18
C ILE A 141 -3.40 -3.20 -6.64
N ARG A 142 -2.65 -3.18 -5.53
CA ARG A 142 -1.90 -4.35 -5.02
C ARG A 142 -2.59 -5.04 -3.84
N THR A 143 -3.52 -4.34 -3.18
CA THR A 143 -4.28 -4.91 -2.07
C THR A 143 -5.49 -5.70 -2.56
N LYS A 144 -5.66 -6.90 -2.01
CA LYS A 144 -6.84 -7.74 -2.15
C LYS A 144 -7.96 -7.23 -1.25
N CYS A 145 -9.14 -7.09 -1.83
CA CYS A 145 -10.38 -6.72 -1.14
C CYS A 145 -11.48 -7.70 -1.56
N ALA A 146 -12.32 -8.12 -0.61
CA ALA A 146 -13.52 -8.90 -0.94
C ALA A 146 -14.51 -8.05 -1.76
N ASP A 147 -14.67 -6.78 -1.37
CA ASP A 147 -15.34 -5.76 -2.16
C ASP A 147 -14.32 -4.74 -2.67
N VAL A 148 -14.22 -4.57 -3.98
CA VAL A 148 -13.26 -3.61 -4.57
C VAL A 148 -13.54 -2.15 -4.18
N ARG A 149 -14.72 -1.82 -3.65
CA ARG A 149 -15.00 -0.48 -3.11
C ARG A 149 -14.27 -0.24 -1.79
N ASP A 150 -13.93 -1.30 -1.06
CA ASP A 150 -13.19 -1.19 0.19
C ASP A 150 -11.84 -0.53 -0.06
N CYS A 151 -11.14 -0.79 -1.17
CA CYS A 151 -9.84 -0.13 -1.41
C CYS A 151 -9.98 1.40 -1.48
N MET A 152 -11.11 1.93 -1.95
CA MET A 152 -11.36 3.39 -1.90
C MET A 152 -11.62 3.84 -0.48
N TYR A 153 -12.59 3.23 0.20
CA TYR A 153 -13.01 3.66 1.53
C TYR A 153 -11.93 3.46 2.58
N GLY A 154 -11.13 2.41 2.42
CA GLY A 154 -9.98 2.11 3.25
C GLY A 154 -8.88 3.16 3.11
N LEU A 155 -8.55 3.56 1.88
CA LEU A 155 -7.50 4.55 1.65
C LEU A 155 -7.97 5.98 1.92
N LEU A 156 -9.27 6.29 1.78
CA LEU A 156 -9.86 7.56 2.21
C LEU A 156 -9.73 7.83 3.72
N ALA A 157 -9.53 6.78 4.53
CA ALA A 157 -9.27 6.96 5.96
C ALA A 157 -7.81 7.37 6.26
N LEU A 158 -6.91 7.31 5.26
CA LEU A 158 -5.49 7.60 5.41
C LEU A 158 -5.11 9.02 5.02
N ILE A 159 -5.94 9.71 4.24
CA ILE A 159 -5.71 11.08 3.78
C ILE A 159 -6.02 12.11 4.87
N ASN A 160 -5.38 13.28 4.76
CA ASN A 160 -5.56 14.38 5.71
C ASN A 160 -7.03 14.82 5.81
N GLU A 161 -7.42 15.25 7.01
CA GLU A 161 -8.80 15.65 7.32
C GLU A 161 -9.30 16.74 6.38
N LYS A 162 -8.44 17.69 6.01
CA LYS A 162 -8.76 18.80 5.10
C LYS A 162 -9.11 18.31 3.69
N GLU A 163 -8.35 17.37 3.15
CA GLU A 163 -8.60 16.71 1.85
C GLU A 163 -9.86 15.84 1.93
N ARG A 164 -10.02 15.08 3.02
CA ARG A 164 -11.20 14.26 3.27
C ARG A 164 -12.49 15.09 3.31
N GLU A 165 -12.46 16.24 3.97
CA GLU A 165 -13.58 17.19 4.03
C GLU A 165 -13.89 17.80 2.66
N LYS A 166 -12.86 18.20 1.89
CA LYS A 166 -13.03 18.71 0.52
C LYS A 166 -13.64 17.67 -0.41
N LEU A 167 -13.18 16.43 -0.35
CA LEU A 167 -13.73 15.34 -1.16
C LEU A 167 -15.16 15.01 -0.73
N ASN A 168 -15.45 15.04 0.58
CA ASN A 168 -16.75 14.73 1.18
C ASN A 168 -17.34 13.41 0.65
N ILE A 169 -16.51 12.38 0.62
CA ILE A 169 -16.90 11.03 0.19
C ILE A 169 -17.07 10.17 1.43
N ARG A 170 -18.25 9.58 1.59
CA ARG A 170 -18.55 8.65 2.67
C ARG A 170 -18.76 7.24 2.11
N PRO A 171 -18.42 6.19 2.88
CA PRO A 171 -18.74 4.81 2.52
C PRO A 171 -20.24 4.65 2.28
N ASP A 172 -20.60 4.23 1.07
CA ASP A 172 -21.98 3.96 0.68
C ASP A 172 -21.99 2.77 -0.30
N TYR A 173 -22.29 1.60 0.25
CA TYR A 173 -22.31 0.34 -0.49
C TYR A 173 -23.58 0.17 -1.34
N ALA A 174 -24.52 1.12 -1.33
CA ALA A 174 -25.60 1.16 -2.32
C ALA A 174 -25.07 1.61 -3.69
N PHE A 175 -23.93 2.31 -3.75
CA PHE A 175 -23.35 2.72 -5.02
C PHE A 175 -22.67 1.56 -5.74
N SER A 176 -22.97 1.43 -7.04
CA SER A 176 -22.15 0.62 -7.92
C SER A 176 -20.73 1.20 -8.02
N ARG A 177 -19.75 0.34 -8.36
CA ARG A 177 -18.36 0.73 -8.64
C ARG A 177 -18.26 1.92 -9.60
N PHE A 178 -19.15 1.94 -10.58
CA PHE A 178 -19.27 2.98 -11.59
C PHE A 178 -19.78 4.31 -11.03
N VAL A 179 -20.84 4.28 -10.22
CA VAL A 179 -21.38 5.49 -9.57
C VAL A 179 -20.33 6.09 -8.62
N LEU A 180 -19.61 5.23 -7.89
CA LEU A 180 -18.52 5.65 -7.01
C LEU A 180 -17.38 6.33 -7.80
N PHE A 181 -16.97 5.76 -8.93
CA PHE A 181 -15.97 6.35 -9.82
C PHE A 181 -16.35 7.78 -10.27
N VAL A 182 -17.58 7.97 -10.77
CA VAL A 182 -18.04 9.30 -11.20
C VAL A 182 -18.05 10.29 -10.04
N LYS A 183 -18.52 9.86 -8.87
CA LYS A 183 -18.51 10.70 -7.66
C LYS A 183 -17.11 11.12 -7.27
N LEU A 184 -16.13 10.21 -7.35
CA LEU A 184 -14.73 10.49 -7.06
C LEU A 184 -14.14 11.52 -8.03
N ILE A 185 -14.35 11.36 -9.34
CA ILE A 185 -13.87 12.32 -10.35
C ILE A 185 -14.47 13.71 -10.12
N HIS A 186 -15.78 13.80 -9.89
CA HIS A 186 -16.44 15.08 -9.60
C HIS A 186 -15.93 15.70 -8.29
N ALA A 187 -15.71 14.90 -7.25
CA ALA A 187 -15.17 15.38 -5.98
C ALA A 187 -13.74 15.90 -6.14
N LEU A 188 -12.87 15.18 -6.86
CA LEU A 188 -11.49 15.59 -7.15
C LEU A 188 -11.48 16.91 -7.94
N LYS A 189 -12.29 17.03 -8.98
CA LYS A 189 -12.42 18.26 -9.79
C LYS A 189 -12.93 19.45 -8.96
N ARG A 190 -13.97 19.23 -8.15
CA ARG A 190 -14.56 20.26 -7.28
C ARG A 190 -13.60 20.71 -6.18
N SER A 191 -12.71 19.83 -5.71
CA SER A 191 -11.76 20.16 -4.64
C SER A 191 -10.76 21.26 -5.04
N GLY A 192 -10.60 21.53 -6.35
CA GLY A 192 -9.66 22.51 -6.90
C GLY A 192 -8.20 22.24 -6.54
N SER A 193 -7.89 21.05 -6.01
CA SER A 193 -6.59 20.72 -5.43
C SER A 193 -5.65 20.01 -6.42
N TYR A 194 -6.10 19.80 -7.67
CA TYR A 194 -5.36 19.04 -8.68
C TYR A 194 -5.42 19.76 -10.03
N SER A 195 -4.30 19.75 -10.75
CA SER A 195 -4.20 20.25 -12.12
C SER A 195 -4.97 19.34 -13.10
N PRO A 196 -5.28 19.82 -14.32
CA PRO A 196 -5.86 19.00 -15.39
C PRO A 196 -5.08 17.70 -15.62
N ASP A 197 -3.75 17.77 -15.66
CA ASP A 197 -2.86 16.62 -15.85
C ASP A 197 -2.92 15.61 -14.70
N GLU A 198 -2.99 16.11 -13.47
CA GLU A 198 -3.12 15.26 -12.29
C GLU A 198 -4.46 14.54 -12.29
N LEU A 199 -5.55 15.23 -12.63
CA LEU A 199 -6.87 14.63 -12.76
C LEU A 199 -6.89 13.51 -13.81
N LEU A 200 -6.23 13.70 -14.95
CA LEU A 200 -6.11 12.67 -15.99
C LEU A 200 -5.38 11.42 -15.50
N ASN A 201 -4.30 11.61 -14.73
CA ASN A 201 -3.58 10.49 -14.13
C ASN A 201 -4.45 9.75 -13.10
N TYR A 202 -5.26 10.48 -12.31
CA TYR A 202 -6.20 9.90 -11.35
C TYR A 202 -7.28 9.04 -12.01
N VAL A 203 -7.76 9.42 -13.20
CA VAL A 203 -8.80 8.66 -13.93
C VAL A 203 -8.36 7.22 -14.13
N GLU A 204 -7.12 7.01 -14.55
CA GLU A 204 -6.61 5.68 -14.82
C GLU A 204 -6.36 4.89 -13.53
N THR A 205 -5.75 5.51 -12.52
CA THR A 205 -5.56 4.89 -11.19
C THR A 205 -6.91 4.46 -10.57
N LEU A 206 -7.93 5.32 -10.62
CA LEU A 206 -9.26 5.03 -10.09
C LEU A 206 -9.98 3.94 -10.88
N ARG A 207 -9.86 3.94 -12.21
CA ARG A 207 -10.42 2.90 -13.07
C ARG A 207 -9.83 1.53 -12.71
N LEU A 208 -8.51 1.46 -12.57
CA LEU A 208 -7.80 0.24 -12.19
C LEU A 208 -8.21 -0.23 -10.79
N ALA A 209 -8.20 0.66 -9.81
CA ALA A 209 -8.52 0.30 -8.43
C ALA A 209 -9.98 -0.16 -8.25
N LEU A 210 -10.93 0.42 -8.99
CA LEU A 210 -12.34 -0.01 -8.99
C LEU A 210 -12.64 -1.17 -9.96
N SER A 211 -11.62 -1.73 -10.60
CA SER A 211 -11.74 -2.84 -11.56
C SER A 211 -12.77 -2.55 -12.68
N LEU A 212 -12.73 -1.33 -13.24
CA LEU A 212 -13.64 -0.90 -14.30
C LEU A 212 -13.05 -1.14 -15.68
N THR A 213 -13.87 -1.64 -16.61
CA THR A 213 -13.48 -1.79 -18.02
C THR A 213 -13.49 -0.44 -18.75
N PHE A 214 -12.64 -0.31 -19.76
CA PHE A 214 -12.50 0.93 -20.55
C PHE A 214 -13.80 1.38 -21.22
N TYR A 215 -14.55 0.44 -21.80
CA TYR A 215 -15.84 0.71 -22.43
C TYR A 215 -16.79 1.47 -21.50
N ARG A 216 -16.79 1.14 -20.20
CA ARG A 216 -17.64 1.83 -19.22
C ARG A 216 -17.15 3.25 -18.91
N VAL A 217 -15.86 3.51 -19.01
CA VAL A 217 -15.30 4.86 -18.79
C VAL A 217 -15.55 5.76 -20.00
N GLU A 218 -15.52 5.24 -21.24
CA GLU A 218 -15.77 6.03 -22.46
C GLU A 218 -17.21 6.57 -22.53
N VAL A 219 -18.21 5.79 -22.08
CA VAL A 219 -19.64 6.16 -22.16
C VAL A 219 -20.01 7.40 -21.34
N ILE A 220 -19.24 7.71 -20.29
CA ILE A 220 -19.56 8.78 -19.32
C ILE A 220 -18.36 9.64 -18.89
N GLY A 221 -17.15 9.25 -19.28
CA GLY A 221 -15.93 10.00 -19.01
C GLY A 221 -15.99 11.39 -19.61
N ARG A 222 -16.65 11.55 -20.76
CA ARG A 222 -16.85 12.85 -21.42
C ARG A 222 -17.73 13.80 -20.58
N PRO A 223 -18.93 13.41 -20.10
CA PRO A 223 -19.67 14.20 -19.11
C PRO A 223 -18.89 14.52 -17.82
N ALA A 224 -18.14 13.55 -17.28
CA ALA A 224 -17.47 13.71 -15.98
C ALA A 224 -16.20 14.58 -16.05
N LEU A 225 -15.39 14.41 -17.09
CA LEU A 225 -14.13 15.14 -17.29
C LEU A 225 -14.36 16.47 -18.02
N GLY A 226 -15.35 16.53 -18.90
CA GLY A 226 -15.51 17.58 -19.90
C GLY A 226 -14.75 17.25 -21.19
N ASP A 227 -15.16 17.86 -22.30
CA ASP A 227 -14.69 17.49 -23.64
C ASP A 227 -13.16 17.57 -23.80
N HIS A 228 -12.52 18.63 -23.29
CA HIS A 228 -11.07 18.82 -23.40
C HIS A 228 -10.28 17.70 -22.71
N LEU A 229 -10.53 17.50 -21.40
CA LEU A 229 -9.85 16.48 -20.61
C LEU A 229 -10.12 15.06 -21.12
N TYR A 230 -11.36 14.79 -21.56
CA TYR A 230 -11.70 13.51 -22.13
C TYR A 230 -10.90 13.19 -23.40
N ASN A 231 -10.83 14.14 -24.34
CA ASN A 231 -10.09 13.94 -25.58
C ASN A 231 -8.59 13.75 -25.32
N GLU A 232 -8.04 14.48 -24.35
CA GLU A 232 -6.64 14.34 -23.96
C GLU A 232 -6.34 12.99 -23.28
N TRP A 233 -7.23 12.50 -22.42
CA TRP A 233 -7.14 11.17 -21.83
C TRP A 233 -7.10 10.08 -22.91
N VAL A 234 -8.01 10.16 -23.89
CA VAL A 234 -8.07 9.21 -25.02
C VAL A 234 -6.79 9.29 -25.87
N ALA A 235 -6.25 10.49 -26.10
CA ALA A 235 -5.02 10.68 -26.88
C ALA A 235 -3.80 10.03 -26.18
N ARG A 236 -3.61 10.25 -24.87
CA ARG A 236 -2.52 9.65 -24.09
C ARG A 236 -2.57 8.12 -24.09
N ARG A 237 -3.77 7.55 -24.07
CA ARG A 237 -3.98 6.11 -24.19
C ARG A 237 -3.43 5.56 -25.50
N ASN A 238 -3.81 6.17 -26.62
CA ASN A 238 -3.45 5.68 -27.95
C ASN A 238 -1.95 5.82 -28.25
N GLN A 239 -1.19 6.56 -27.44
CA GLN A 239 0.27 6.67 -27.50
C GLN A 239 1.00 5.65 -26.60
N SER A 240 0.30 5.04 -25.63
CA SER A 240 0.87 4.12 -24.63
C SER A 240 0.57 2.64 -24.92
N ALA A 241 -0.15 2.35 -26.02
CA ALA A 241 -0.51 1.02 -26.50
C ALA A 241 0.30 0.68 -27.75
#